data_AF-A0A2E0G4C1-F1
#
_entry.id   AF-A0A2E0G4C1-F1
#
_cell.length_a   1.000
_cell.length_b   1.000
_cell.length_c   1.000
_cell.angle_alpha   90.00
_cell.angle_beta   90.00
_cell.angle_gamma   90.00
#
_symmetry.space_group_name_H-M   'P 1'
#
loop_
_entity.id
_entity.type
_entity.pdbx_description
1 polymer ?
#
loop_
_entity_poly.entity_id
_entity_poly.type
_entity_poly.pdbx_seq_one_letter_code
_entity_poly.pdbx_strand_id
1 'polypeptide(L)'
;MKLIYLITIFQILILNAQSRLDSLYYLVQQFEDEVTKTTIELDSLQKILSSLHAKYAEERFLLMEKSVVKRINRAAFAGMWIDKPLEGKRKKILQGKEIYLYPHYIQDFIRISYNDTIGYMSSAFYDQIGLPPYFQEARQHAIIREKTKLNLDNEKERFKRREKEMIHEAKYLAKNIEDLSYAQKKKEYRKRILLDKWGEDLGYKINAGLIEIGFTEMMVEEALGHPDNINRTEYSFFIREQWVYNIGKYHYVYLEDGIVTAIQFKG
;
A
#
# COMPACT_ATOMS: atom_id res chain seq x y z
N MET A 1 3.22 -23.71 52.24
CA MET A 1 4.65 -23.38 52.06
C MET A 1 5.18 -23.65 50.64
N LYS A 2 5.02 -24.85 50.06
CA LYS A 2 5.56 -25.18 48.71
C LYS A 2 5.06 -24.26 47.57
N LEU A 3 3.78 -23.86 47.58
CA LEU A 3 3.20 -22.98 46.55
C LEU A 3 3.81 -21.57 46.54
N ILE A 4 4.06 -21.00 47.71
CA ILE A 4 4.64 -19.66 47.85
C ILE A 4 6.08 -19.64 47.32
N TYR A 5 6.86 -20.69 47.61
CA TYR A 5 8.21 -20.86 47.04
C TYR A 5 8.21 -21.01 45.51
N LEU A 6 7.21 -21.69 44.96
CA LEU A 6 7.09 -21.83 43.51
C LEU A 6 6.78 -20.47 42.84
N ILE A 7 5.88 -19.69 43.45
CA ILE A 7 5.50 -18.35 42.98
C ILE A 7 6.71 -17.40 43.03
N THR A 8 7.49 -17.42 44.11
CA THR A 8 8.68 -16.55 44.21
C THR A 8 9.76 -16.91 43.20
N ILE A 9 10.02 -18.21 42.96
CA ILE A 9 10.95 -18.64 41.91
C ILE A 9 10.47 -18.19 40.52
N PHE A 10 9.17 -18.31 40.24
CA PHE A 10 8.58 -17.89 38.97
C PHE A 10 8.67 -16.37 38.78
N GLN A 11 8.42 -15.59 39.83
CA GLN A 11 8.60 -14.13 39.82
C GLN A 11 10.04 -13.73 39.53
N ILE A 12 11.03 -14.40 40.11
CA ILE A 12 12.46 -14.14 39.85
C ILE A 12 12.81 -14.44 38.38
N LEU A 13 12.28 -15.53 37.82
CA LEU A 13 12.48 -15.88 36.40
C LEU A 13 11.84 -14.84 35.47
N ILE A 14 10.61 -14.39 35.76
CA ILE A 14 9.93 -13.34 35.00
C ILE A 14 10.73 -12.03 35.07
N LEU A 15 11.24 -11.65 36.25
CA LEU A 15 12.03 -10.43 36.41
C LEU A 15 13.33 -10.46 35.59
N ASN A 16 14.00 -11.62 35.56
CA ASN A 16 15.21 -11.81 34.75
C ASN A 16 14.92 -11.85 33.24
N ALA A 17 13.78 -12.42 32.84
CA ALA A 17 13.35 -12.36 31.45
C ALA A 17 13.02 -10.90 31.03
N GLN A 18 12.39 -10.13 31.92
CA GLN A 18 12.07 -8.72 31.69
C GLN A 18 13.34 -7.88 31.55
N SER A 19 14.33 -8.05 32.44
CA SER A 19 15.58 -7.28 32.35
C SER A 19 16.38 -7.58 31.08
N ARG A 20 16.34 -8.83 30.59
CA ARG A 20 16.92 -9.19 29.29
C ARG A 20 16.16 -8.55 28.13
N LEU A 21 14.83 -8.51 28.20
CA LEU A 21 13.98 -7.87 27.21
C LEU A 21 14.30 -6.37 27.14
N ASP A 22 14.40 -5.70 28.29
CA ASP A 22 14.72 -4.27 28.39
C ASP A 22 16.12 -3.97 27.82
N SER A 23 17.11 -4.85 28.10
CA SER A 23 18.45 -4.73 27.52
C SER A 23 18.46 -4.92 26.00
N LEU A 24 17.62 -5.81 25.47
CA LEU A 24 17.47 -5.99 24.02
C LEU A 24 16.78 -4.79 23.38
N TYR A 25 15.76 -4.22 24.01
CA TYR A 25 15.12 -2.99 23.56
C TYR A 25 16.11 -1.83 23.47
N TYR A 26 16.96 -1.66 24.49
CA TYR A 26 18.00 -0.66 24.48
C TYR A 26 18.99 -0.86 23.32
N LEU A 27 19.41 -2.11 23.09
CA LEU A 27 20.34 -2.44 22.00
C LEU A 27 19.72 -2.15 20.62
N VAL A 28 18.44 -2.50 20.42
CA VAL A 28 17.70 -2.20 19.19
C VAL A 28 17.63 -0.69 18.97
N GLN A 29 17.31 0.07 20.01
CA GLN A 29 17.23 1.53 19.92
C GLN A 29 18.59 2.16 19.58
N GLN A 30 19.70 1.66 20.14
CA GLN A 30 21.04 2.12 19.76
C GLN A 30 21.36 1.85 18.28
N PHE A 31 20.98 0.68 17.75
CA PHE A 31 21.18 0.39 16.34
C PHE A 31 20.28 1.26 15.44
N GLU A 32 19.04 1.55 15.84
CA GLU A 32 18.17 2.48 15.12
C GLU A 32 18.75 3.90 15.07
N ASP A 33 19.33 4.38 16.16
CA ASP A 33 20.03 5.67 16.24
C ASP A 33 21.28 5.70 15.34
N GLU A 34 22.04 4.59 15.29
CA GLU A 34 23.22 4.50 14.44
C GLU A 34 22.85 4.43 12.94
N VAL A 35 21.77 3.72 12.59
CA VAL A 35 21.22 3.68 11.23
C VAL A 35 20.71 5.05 10.79
N THR A 36 20.00 5.77 11.66
CA THR A 36 19.52 7.13 11.36
C THR A 36 20.67 8.13 11.20
N LYS A 37 21.70 8.03 12.05
CA LYS A 37 22.89 8.87 11.91
C LYS A 37 23.63 8.61 10.60
N THR A 38 23.88 7.34 10.27
CA THR A 38 24.59 6.96 9.04
C THR A 38 23.81 7.33 7.78
N THR A 39 22.47 7.24 7.80
CA THR A 39 21.64 7.71 6.68
C THR A 39 21.72 9.22 6.48
N ILE A 40 21.72 10.02 7.56
CA ILE A 40 21.91 11.48 7.47
C ILE A 40 23.29 11.82 6.91
N GLU A 41 24.34 11.12 7.34
CA GLU A 41 25.70 11.30 6.81
C GLU A 41 25.77 10.95 5.32
N LEU A 42 25.12 9.85 4.90
CA LEU A 42 25.04 9.45 3.50
C LEU A 42 24.36 10.51 2.62
N ASP A 43 23.23 11.07 3.09
CA ASP A 43 22.51 12.16 2.41
C ASP A 43 23.37 13.42 2.27
N SER A 44 24.12 13.76 3.33
CA SER A 44 25.06 14.88 3.31
C SER A 44 26.17 14.66 2.28
N LEU A 45 26.77 13.46 2.26
CA LEU A 45 27.79 13.09 1.28
C LEU A 45 27.25 13.10 -0.15
N GLN A 46 26.02 12.64 -0.38
CA GLN A 46 25.37 12.71 -1.70
C GLN A 46 25.16 14.16 -2.16
N LYS A 47 24.79 15.07 -1.26
CA LYS A 47 24.67 16.51 -1.57
C LYS A 47 26.03 17.11 -1.93
N ILE A 48 27.08 16.77 -1.16
CA ILE A 48 28.46 17.22 -1.45
C ILE A 48 28.92 16.66 -2.80
N LEU A 49 28.69 15.39 -3.10
CA LEU A 49 29.04 14.78 -4.38
C LEU A 49 28.32 15.49 -5.54
N SER A 50 27.05 15.85 -5.34
CA SER A 50 26.26 16.56 -6.35
C SER A 50 26.78 17.98 -6.58
N SER A 51 27.14 18.70 -5.52
CA SER A 51 27.73 20.04 -5.64
C SER A 51 29.13 19.99 -6.25
N LEU A 52 29.94 18.99 -5.91
CA LEU A 52 31.26 18.78 -6.50
C LEU A 52 31.15 18.45 -7.99
N HIS A 53 30.20 17.60 -8.39
CA HIS A 53 29.92 17.35 -9.81
C HIS A 53 29.46 18.60 -10.54
N ALA A 54 28.62 19.44 -9.93
CA ALA A 54 28.18 20.70 -10.53
C ALA A 54 29.37 21.66 -10.70
N LYS A 55 30.20 21.82 -9.67
CA LYS A 55 31.41 22.65 -9.71
C LYS A 55 32.44 22.12 -10.70
N TYR A 56 32.64 20.81 -10.76
CA TYR A 56 33.49 20.17 -11.76
C TYR A 56 32.94 20.38 -13.18
N ALA A 57 31.62 20.28 -13.39
CA ALA A 57 31.01 20.56 -14.68
C ALA A 57 31.13 22.04 -15.07
N GLU A 58 31.06 22.96 -14.10
CA GLU A 58 31.28 24.40 -14.28
C GLU A 58 32.75 24.72 -14.60
N GLU A 59 33.71 24.20 -13.83
CA GLU A 59 35.14 24.35 -14.11
C GLU A 59 35.52 23.72 -15.45
N ARG A 60 34.96 22.55 -15.77
CA ARG A 60 35.11 21.90 -17.07
C ARG A 60 34.43 22.72 -18.17
N PHE A 61 33.28 23.36 -17.92
CA PHE A 61 32.65 24.28 -18.87
C PHE A 61 33.52 25.52 -19.10
N LEU A 62 34.08 26.13 -18.06
CA LEU A 62 35.00 27.28 -18.16
C LEU A 62 36.33 26.91 -18.84
N LEU A 63 36.85 25.69 -18.62
CA LEU A 63 37.97 25.11 -19.36
C LEU A 63 37.59 24.79 -20.81
N MET A 64 36.35 24.37 -21.07
CA MET A 64 35.83 24.10 -22.42
C MET A 64 35.51 25.39 -23.19
N GLU A 65 35.14 26.47 -22.51
CA GLU A 65 35.02 27.83 -23.05
C GLU A 65 36.39 28.40 -23.46
N LYS A 66 37.49 27.92 -22.86
CA LYS A 66 38.86 28.16 -23.33
C LYS A 66 39.30 27.23 -24.47
N SER A 67 38.58 26.13 -24.73
CA SER A 67 38.84 25.19 -25.83
C SER A 67 37.66 25.15 -26.82
N VAL A 68 37.16 26.34 -27.18
CA VAL A 68 36.30 26.52 -28.35
C VAL A 68 36.95 25.82 -29.54
N VAL A 69 36.34 24.75 -30.04
CA VAL A 69 36.66 24.26 -31.38
C VAL A 69 36.09 25.29 -32.34
N LYS A 70 36.91 26.30 -32.64
CA LYS A 70 36.72 27.11 -33.84
C LYS A 70 36.99 26.19 -35.02
N ARG A 71 36.02 26.17 -35.94
CA ARG A 71 36.12 25.72 -37.34
C ARG A 71 35.66 24.29 -37.62
N ILE A 72 34.47 24.19 -38.20
CA ILE A 72 34.17 23.18 -39.22
C ILE A 72 33.95 23.93 -40.52
N ASN A 73 35.02 24.03 -41.30
CA ASN A 73 34.93 24.36 -42.71
C ASN A 73 34.84 23.02 -43.45
N ARG A 74 33.66 22.64 -43.93
CA ARG A 74 33.55 21.82 -45.16
C ARG A 74 32.16 21.93 -45.77
N ALA A 75 32.19 22.32 -47.03
CA ALA A 75 31.13 22.53 -47.99
C ALA A 75 30.15 21.35 -48.23
N ALA A 76 29.58 20.68 -47.22
CA ALA A 76 28.72 19.51 -47.48
C ALA A 76 27.36 19.44 -46.77
N PHE A 77 27.12 20.18 -45.69
CA PHE A 77 25.88 19.95 -44.92
C PHE A 77 25.07 21.22 -44.72
N ALA A 78 23.91 21.28 -45.38
CA ALA A 78 22.80 22.12 -44.96
C ALA A 78 22.27 21.57 -43.63
N GLY A 79 22.94 21.93 -42.52
CA GLY A 79 22.55 21.50 -41.18
C GLY A 79 21.22 22.15 -40.79
N MET A 80 20.26 21.33 -40.37
CA MET A 80 19.03 21.80 -39.73
C MET A 80 19.28 21.86 -38.24
N TRP A 81 19.22 23.06 -37.66
CA TRP A 81 19.26 23.24 -36.21
C TRP A 81 17.86 23.52 -35.68
N ILE A 82 17.63 23.15 -34.43
CA ILE A 82 16.31 23.15 -33.79
C ILE A 82 16.39 23.97 -32.50
N ASP A 83 15.46 24.89 -32.31
CA ASP A 83 15.43 25.75 -31.12
C ASP A 83 15.19 24.95 -29.83
N LYS A 84 14.47 23.82 -29.93
CA LYS A 84 14.17 22.89 -28.84
C LYS A 84 14.24 21.44 -29.37
N PRO A 85 14.99 20.53 -28.74
CA PRO A 85 15.03 19.12 -29.15
C PRO A 85 13.60 18.54 -29.23
N LEU A 86 13.32 17.77 -30.28
CA LEU A 86 12.02 17.11 -30.58
C LEU A 86 10.80 17.99 -30.89
N GLU A 87 10.73 19.24 -30.43
CA GLU A 87 9.52 20.10 -30.55
C GLU A 87 9.75 21.41 -31.31
N GLY A 88 10.99 21.81 -31.56
CA GLY A 88 11.31 23.12 -32.14
C GLY A 88 11.19 23.18 -33.66
N LYS A 89 11.10 24.41 -34.19
CA LYS A 89 11.14 24.65 -35.64
C LYS A 89 12.56 24.44 -36.15
N ARG A 90 12.67 23.70 -37.26
CA ARG A 90 13.95 23.51 -37.94
C ARG A 90 14.31 24.78 -38.71
N LYS A 91 15.52 25.27 -38.50
CA LYS A 91 16.09 26.41 -39.21
C LYS A 91 17.28 25.93 -40.04
N LYS A 92 17.45 26.50 -41.23
CA LYS A 92 18.53 26.13 -42.14
C LYS A 92 19.78 26.96 -41.82
N ILE A 93 20.92 26.31 -41.66
CA ILE A 93 22.22 26.97 -41.64
C ILE A 93 22.75 26.99 -43.08
N LEU A 94 23.13 28.17 -43.56
CA LEU A 94 23.70 28.32 -44.91
C LEU A 94 25.05 27.61 -44.97
N GLN A 95 25.31 26.96 -46.10
CA GLN A 95 26.56 26.26 -46.34
C GLN A 95 27.76 27.21 -46.20
N GLY A 96 28.81 26.75 -45.52
CA GLY A 96 30.02 27.54 -45.29
C GLY A 96 29.95 28.52 -44.12
N LYS A 97 28.85 28.54 -43.35
CA LYS A 97 28.74 29.35 -42.13
C LYS A 97 29.39 28.67 -40.93
N GLU A 98 30.01 29.49 -40.08
CA GLU A 98 30.62 29.04 -38.83
C GLU A 98 29.57 28.87 -37.74
N ILE A 99 29.77 27.86 -36.90
CA ILE A 99 28.95 27.55 -35.74
C ILE A 99 29.84 27.17 -34.57
N TYR A 100 29.33 27.37 -33.37
CA TYR A 100 29.98 26.95 -32.14
C TYR A 100 29.28 25.71 -31.60
N LEU A 101 30.06 24.67 -31.29
CA LEU A 101 29.57 23.43 -30.67
C LEU A 101 29.89 23.48 -29.18
N TYR A 102 28.89 23.15 -28.36
CA TYR A 102 29.06 23.04 -26.91
C TYR A 102 28.92 21.58 -26.51
N PRO A 103 29.78 21.04 -25.64
CA PRO A 103 29.75 19.67 -25.14
C PRO A 103 28.62 19.50 -24.11
N HIS A 104 27.40 19.75 -24.57
CA HIS A 104 26.17 19.67 -23.81
C HIS A 104 25.13 19.00 -24.70
N TYR A 105 24.66 17.84 -24.26
CA TYR A 105 23.71 17.02 -25.01
C TYR A 105 22.38 16.94 -24.27
N ILE A 106 21.31 17.01 -25.06
CA ILE A 106 19.96 16.61 -24.67
C ILE A 106 19.59 15.48 -25.63
N GLN A 107 19.48 14.26 -25.12
CA GLN A 107 19.33 13.05 -25.94
C GLN A 107 20.47 12.97 -26.98
N ASP A 108 20.12 12.77 -28.26
CA ASP A 108 21.06 12.77 -29.39
C ASP A 108 21.30 14.17 -30.00
N PHE A 109 20.95 15.25 -29.29
CA PHE A 109 21.15 16.60 -29.79
C PHE A 109 22.24 17.35 -29.02
N ILE A 110 23.24 17.83 -29.75
CA ILE A 110 24.31 18.69 -29.24
C ILE A 110 23.87 20.15 -29.26
N ARG A 111 24.22 20.90 -28.22
CA ARG A 111 23.97 22.35 -28.15
C ARG A 111 24.94 23.09 -29.08
N ILE A 112 24.39 24.05 -29.84
CA ILE A 112 25.16 24.90 -30.75
C ILE A 112 24.80 26.38 -30.59
N SER A 113 25.68 27.25 -31.07
CA SER A 113 25.39 28.67 -31.32
C SER A 113 25.69 29.04 -32.77
N TYR A 114 24.78 29.79 -33.38
CA TYR A 114 24.87 30.34 -34.74
C TYR A 114 24.30 31.75 -34.73
N ASN A 115 25.03 32.76 -35.22
CA ASN A 115 24.62 34.18 -35.20
C ASN A 115 24.09 34.63 -33.82
N ASP A 116 24.82 34.32 -32.74
CA ASP A 116 24.45 34.63 -31.34
C ASP A 116 23.13 34.02 -30.86
N THR A 117 22.58 33.08 -31.63
CA THR A 117 21.38 32.34 -31.27
C THR A 117 21.71 30.91 -30.90
N ILE A 118 21.16 30.44 -29.78
CA ILE A 118 21.42 29.10 -29.22
C ILE A 118 20.34 28.13 -29.70
N GLY A 119 20.77 26.93 -30.04
CA GLY A 119 19.89 25.86 -30.44
C GLY A 119 20.60 24.51 -30.39
N TYR A 120 20.05 23.55 -31.10
CA TYR A 120 20.46 22.16 -31.01
C TYR A 120 20.60 21.53 -32.39
N MET A 121 21.57 20.64 -32.56
CA MET A 121 21.75 19.87 -33.79
C MET A 121 21.88 18.38 -33.47
N SER A 122 21.44 17.50 -34.37
CA SER A 122 21.63 16.05 -34.15
C SER A 122 23.12 15.69 -34.15
N SER A 123 23.52 14.84 -33.22
CA SER A 123 24.89 14.33 -33.07
C SER A 123 25.35 13.54 -34.29
N ALA A 124 24.42 12.91 -35.03
CA ALA A 124 24.71 12.13 -36.24
C ALA A 124 25.44 12.94 -37.32
N PHE A 125 25.27 14.26 -37.37
CA PHE A 125 25.96 15.13 -38.32
C PHE A 125 27.45 15.32 -38.00
N TYR A 126 27.88 15.10 -36.75
CA TYR A 126 29.24 15.37 -36.30
C TYR A 126 30.02 14.11 -35.91
N ASP A 127 29.36 12.96 -35.81
CA ASP A 127 30.03 11.65 -35.63
C ASP A 127 31.05 11.39 -36.77
N GLN A 128 30.87 12.02 -37.95
CA GLN A 128 31.80 11.95 -39.09
C GLN A 128 33.02 12.89 -39.00
N ILE A 129 32.97 13.88 -38.10
CA ILE A 129 33.92 15.01 -38.07
C ILE A 129 35.06 14.79 -37.08
N GLY A 130 34.94 13.79 -36.20
CA GLY A 130 35.98 13.45 -35.22
C GLY A 130 36.08 14.52 -34.13
N LEU A 131 35.03 14.67 -33.32
CA LEU A 131 35.03 15.60 -32.19
C LEU A 131 36.04 15.18 -31.11
N PRO A 132 36.61 16.14 -30.36
CA PRO A 132 37.47 15.85 -29.22
C PRO A 132 36.84 14.87 -28.22
N PRO A 133 37.65 14.04 -27.51
CA PRO A 133 37.15 13.01 -26.59
C PRO A 133 36.13 13.51 -25.55
N TYR A 134 36.28 14.74 -25.08
CA TYR A 134 35.38 15.34 -24.09
C TYR A 134 33.93 15.50 -24.58
N PHE A 135 33.67 15.52 -25.89
CA PHE A 135 32.30 15.50 -26.44
C PHE A 135 31.65 14.12 -26.29
N GLN A 136 32.43 13.04 -26.43
CA GLN A 136 31.93 11.67 -26.23
C GLN A 136 31.55 11.45 -24.76
N GLU A 137 32.38 11.92 -23.83
CA GLU A 137 32.06 11.88 -22.40
C GLU A 137 30.78 12.66 -22.06
N ALA A 138 30.63 13.88 -22.60
CA ALA A 138 29.43 14.68 -22.41
C ALA A 138 28.16 13.99 -22.94
N ARG A 139 28.26 13.24 -24.04
CA ARG A 139 27.17 12.41 -24.59
C ARG A 139 26.82 11.25 -23.65
N GLN A 140 27.82 10.53 -23.14
CA GLN A 140 27.61 9.44 -22.17
C GLN A 140 26.94 9.94 -20.89
N HIS A 141 27.38 11.07 -20.36
CA HIS A 141 26.75 11.70 -19.19
C HIS A 141 25.28 12.09 -19.45
N ALA A 142 24.95 12.58 -20.65
CA ALA A 142 23.57 12.88 -21.01
C ALA A 142 22.69 11.63 -21.03
N ILE A 143 23.18 10.52 -21.59
CA ILE A 143 22.48 9.22 -21.60
C ILE A 143 22.23 8.73 -20.17
N ILE A 144 23.23 8.84 -19.29
CA ILE A 144 23.09 8.45 -17.87
C ILE A 144 22.00 9.31 -17.21
N ARG A 145 22.03 10.64 -17.37
CA ARG A 145 21.00 11.55 -16.82
C ARG A 145 19.59 11.17 -17.27
N GLU A 146 19.41 10.85 -18.54
CA GLU A 146 18.11 10.44 -19.09
C GLU A 146 17.63 9.11 -18.50
N LYS A 147 18.51 8.11 -18.40
CA LYS A 147 18.20 6.84 -17.73
C LYS A 147 17.81 7.03 -16.26
N THR A 148 18.55 7.85 -15.52
CA THR A 148 18.24 8.15 -14.11
C THR A 148 16.88 8.84 -13.98
N LYS A 149 16.57 9.80 -14.85
CA LYS A 149 15.26 10.47 -14.87
C LYS A 149 14.12 9.49 -15.15
N LEU A 150 14.28 8.62 -16.15
CA LEU A 150 13.30 7.59 -16.48
C LEU A 150 13.06 6.62 -15.31
N ASN A 151 14.13 6.21 -14.63
CA ASN A 151 14.03 5.38 -13.43
C ASN A 151 13.25 6.08 -12.30
N LEU A 152 13.53 7.36 -12.04
CA LEU A 152 12.80 8.15 -11.05
C LEU A 152 11.31 8.28 -11.38
N ASP A 153 10.97 8.51 -12.65
CA ASP A 153 9.57 8.61 -13.07
C ASP A 153 8.85 7.24 -12.93
N ASN A 154 9.51 6.15 -13.29
CA ASN A 154 8.99 4.79 -13.10
C ASN A 154 8.78 4.45 -11.60
N GLU A 155 9.72 4.85 -10.74
CA GLU A 155 9.59 4.68 -9.29
C GLU A 155 8.43 5.50 -8.74
N LYS A 156 8.29 6.77 -9.13
CA LYS A 156 7.14 7.61 -8.74
C LYS A 156 5.81 6.97 -9.14
N GLU A 157 5.70 6.43 -10.36
CA GLU A 157 4.49 5.74 -10.80
C GLU A 157 4.25 4.43 -10.02
N ARG A 158 5.30 3.74 -9.60
CA ARG A 158 5.18 2.58 -8.69
C ARG A 158 4.66 3.00 -7.31
N PHE A 159 5.14 4.12 -6.76
CA PHE A 159 4.66 4.64 -5.48
C PHE A 159 3.19 5.07 -5.55
N LYS A 160 2.77 5.78 -6.60
CA LYS A 160 1.36 6.15 -6.81
C LYS A 160 0.44 4.92 -6.90
N ARG A 161 0.90 3.84 -7.53
CA ARG A 161 0.13 2.59 -7.61
C ARG A 161 -0.04 1.94 -6.23
N ARG A 162 1.05 1.82 -5.47
CA ARG A 162 1.00 1.31 -4.09
C ARG A 162 0.10 2.13 -3.18
N GLU A 163 0.16 3.45 -3.29
CA GLU A 163 -0.70 4.35 -2.50
C GLU A 163 -2.19 4.08 -2.78
N LYS A 164 -2.56 3.90 -4.06
CA LYS A 164 -3.93 3.54 -4.44
C LYS A 164 -4.36 2.17 -3.89
N GLU A 165 -3.47 1.18 -3.94
CA GLU A 165 -3.71 -0.17 -3.38
C GLU A 165 -3.95 -0.09 -1.86
N MET A 166 -3.10 0.63 -1.13
CA MET A 166 -3.24 0.83 0.32
C MET A 166 -4.56 1.52 0.69
N ILE A 167 -4.97 2.55 -0.05
CA ILE A 167 -6.24 3.24 0.17
C ILE A 167 -7.42 2.28 -0.04
N HIS A 168 -7.35 1.42 -1.06
CA HIS A 168 -8.39 0.46 -1.36
C HIS A 168 -8.52 -0.61 -0.26
N GLU A 169 -7.40 -1.16 0.20
CA GLU A 169 -7.35 -2.13 1.30
C GLU A 169 -7.88 -1.53 2.61
N ALA A 170 -7.44 -0.32 2.96
CA ALA A 170 -7.92 0.38 4.15
C ALA A 170 -9.44 0.60 4.11
N LYS A 171 -10.00 0.93 2.94
CA LYS A 171 -11.44 1.08 2.76
C LYS A 171 -12.21 -0.23 2.97
N TYR A 172 -11.70 -1.35 2.44
CA TYR A 172 -12.33 -2.66 2.69
C TYR A 172 -12.26 -3.06 4.15
N LEU A 173 -11.11 -2.87 4.79
CA LEU A 173 -10.94 -3.20 6.19
C LEU A 173 -11.90 -2.38 7.07
N ALA A 174 -12.04 -1.08 6.81
CA ALA A 174 -12.97 -0.21 7.53
C ALA A 174 -14.43 -0.68 7.38
N LYS A 175 -14.85 -1.04 6.16
CA LYS A 175 -16.19 -1.59 5.91
C LYS A 175 -16.41 -2.90 6.68
N ASN A 176 -15.46 -3.83 6.64
CA ASN A 176 -15.57 -5.10 7.36
C ASN A 176 -15.66 -4.90 8.89
N ILE A 177 -14.91 -3.94 9.45
CA ILE A 177 -15.00 -3.57 10.86
C ILE A 177 -16.38 -3.00 11.20
N GLU A 178 -16.92 -2.14 10.34
CA GLU A 178 -18.25 -1.56 10.50
C GLU A 178 -19.35 -2.63 10.45
N ASP A 179 -19.29 -3.56 9.49
CA ASP A 179 -20.24 -4.68 9.36
C ASP A 179 -20.17 -5.61 10.59
N LEU A 180 -18.97 -5.90 11.09
CA LEU A 180 -18.77 -6.64 12.34
C LEU A 180 -19.35 -5.91 13.55
N SER A 181 -19.13 -4.59 13.66
CA SER A 181 -19.69 -3.75 14.72
C SER A 181 -21.22 -3.72 14.67
N TYR A 182 -21.81 -3.64 13.47
CA TYR A 182 -23.26 -3.68 13.27
C TYR A 182 -23.85 -5.03 13.69
N ALA A 183 -23.20 -6.15 13.31
CA ALA A 183 -23.61 -7.48 13.72
C ALA A 183 -23.58 -7.66 15.25
N GLN A 184 -22.57 -7.11 15.94
CA GLN A 184 -22.48 -7.10 17.40
C GLN A 184 -23.63 -6.30 18.03
N LYS A 185 -23.85 -5.06 17.59
CA LYS A 185 -24.95 -4.20 18.07
C LYS A 185 -26.31 -4.85 17.88
N LYS A 186 -26.54 -5.51 16.74
CA LYS A 186 -27.78 -6.24 16.45
C LYS A 186 -27.99 -7.41 17.43
N LYS A 187 -26.93 -8.16 17.75
CA LYS A 187 -26.98 -9.25 18.74
C LYS A 187 -27.30 -8.72 20.14
N GLU A 188 -26.64 -7.65 20.58
CA GLU A 188 -26.92 -7.03 21.88
C GLU A 188 -28.33 -6.47 21.98
N TYR A 189 -28.82 -5.83 20.92
CA TYR A 189 -30.17 -5.29 20.86
C TYR A 189 -31.22 -6.41 20.95
N ARG A 190 -31.05 -7.50 20.19
CA ARG A 190 -31.92 -8.69 20.29
C ARG A 190 -31.92 -9.25 21.72
N LYS A 191 -30.73 -9.42 22.31
CA LYS A 191 -30.59 -9.90 23.69
C LYS A 191 -31.38 -9.02 24.67
N ARG A 192 -31.27 -7.69 24.58
CA ARG A 192 -32.00 -6.76 25.45
C ARG A 192 -33.51 -6.90 25.30
N ILE A 193 -34.03 -7.00 24.07
CA ILE A 193 -35.47 -7.20 23.83
C ILE A 193 -35.95 -8.49 24.50
N LEU A 194 -35.21 -9.58 24.35
CA LEU A 194 -35.61 -10.87 24.92
C LEU A 194 -35.58 -10.88 26.45
N LEU A 195 -34.59 -10.23 27.07
CA LEU A 195 -34.52 -10.09 28.53
C LEU A 195 -35.66 -9.22 29.07
N ASP A 196 -36.03 -8.15 28.37
CA ASP A 196 -37.14 -7.27 28.75
C ASP A 196 -38.50 -7.99 28.62
N LYS A 197 -38.69 -8.77 27.55
CA LYS A 197 -39.93 -9.48 27.25
C LYS A 197 -40.17 -10.71 28.13
N TRP A 198 -39.13 -11.50 28.41
CA TRP A 198 -39.26 -12.81 29.06
C TRP A 198 -38.63 -12.90 30.45
N GLY A 199 -37.98 -11.82 30.91
CA GLY A 199 -37.18 -11.84 32.13
C GLY A 199 -35.81 -12.48 31.94
N GLU A 200 -35.00 -12.44 32.98
CA GLU A 200 -33.57 -12.75 32.88
C GLU A 200 -33.31 -14.23 32.51
N ASP A 201 -33.85 -15.18 33.28
CA ASP A 201 -33.60 -16.62 33.07
C ASP A 201 -34.08 -17.11 31.69
N LEU A 202 -35.36 -16.88 31.36
CA LEU A 202 -35.94 -17.31 30.09
C LEU A 202 -35.35 -16.53 28.91
N GLY A 203 -35.13 -15.22 29.05
CA GLY A 203 -34.55 -14.39 28.00
C GLY A 203 -33.14 -14.83 27.61
N TYR A 204 -32.32 -15.24 28.58
CA TYR A 204 -30.99 -15.81 28.30
C TYR A 204 -31.07 -17.15 27.55
N LYS A 205 -31.95 -18.06 27.97
CA LYS A 205 -32.16 -19.36 27.30
C LYS A 205 -32.64 -19.19 25.86
N ILE A 206 -33.66 -18.36 25.65
CA ILE A 206 -34.22 -18.06 24.32
C ILE A 206 -33.16 -17.41 23.43
N ASN A 207 -32.40 -16.43 23.93
CA ASN A 207 -31.34 -15.78 23.16
C ASN A 207 -30.19 -16.75 22.80
N ALA A 208 -29.97 -17.79 23.60
CA ALA A 208 -29.01 -18.85 23.32
C ALA A 208 -29.56 -19.93 22.37
N GLY A 209 -30.81 -19.81 21.91
CA GLY A 209 -31.48 -20.80 21.08
C GLY A 209 -31.79 -22.09 21.85
N LEU A 210 -32.02 -21.99 23.16
CA LEU A 210 -32.40 -23.11 24.01
C LEU A 210 -33.90 -23.07 24.28
N ILE A 211 -34.52 -24.24 24.18
CA ILE A 211 -35.92 -24.47 24.54
C ILE A 211 -36.03 -25.55 25.62
N GLU A 212 -37.04 -25.44 26.48
CA GLU A 212 -37.33 -26.38 27.57
C GLU A 212 -38.80 -26.82 27.53
N ILE A 213 -39.09 -27.95 28.18
CA ILE A 213 -40.48 -28.39 28.39
C ILE A 213 -41.20 -27.31 29.22
N GLY A 214 -42.43 -26.98 28.82
CA GLY A 214 -43.23 -25.90 29.40
C GLY A 214 -43.07 -24.54 28.68
N PHE A 215 -42.19 -24.41 27.70
CA PHE A 215 -42.11 -23.19 26.88
C PHE A 215 -43.38 -23.03 26.02
N THR A 216 -43.80 -21.79 25.80
CA THR A 216 -44.88 -21.48 24.85
C THR A 216 -44.38 -21.53 23.41
N GLU A 217 -45.29 -21.69 22.45
CA GLU A 217 -45.00 -21.63 21.02
C GLU A 217 -44.22 -20.35 20.65
N MET A 218 -44.59 -19.20 21.23
CA MET A 218 -43.93 -17.93 20.98
C MET A 218 -42.48 -17.93 21.50
N MET A 219 -42.23 -18.56 22.65
CA MET A 219 -40.86 -18.70 23.17
C MET A 219 -40.01 -19.61 22.27
N VAL A 220 -40.62 -20.65 21.69
CA VAL A 220 -39.95 -21.55 20.75
C VAL A 220 -39.60 -20.81 19.45
N GLU A 221 -40.53 -20.04 18.89
CA GLU A 221 -40.26 -19.24 17.68
C GLU A 221 -39.20 -18.16 17.92
N GLU A 222 -39.21 -17.51 19.08
CA GLU A 222 -38.18 -16.51 19.43
C GLU A 222 -36.79 -17.15 19.61
N ALA A 223 -36.73 -18.41 20.05
CA ALA A 223 -35.49 -19.15 20.26
C ALA A 223 -34.95 -19.75 18.96
N LEU A 224 -35.81 -20.39 18.16
CA LEU A 224 -35.42 -21.23 17.03
C LEU A 224 -35.79 -20.64 15.66
N GLY A 225 -36.70 -19.66 15.61
CA GLY A 225 -37.34 -19.21 14.39
C GLY A 225 -38.56 -20.06 14.03
N HIS A 226 -39.15 -19.81 12.86
CA HIS A 226 -40.26 -20.62 12.38
C HIS A 226 -39.81 -22.04 12.00
N PRO A 227 -40.62 -23.06 12.29
CA PRO A 227 -40.33 -24.43 11.89
C PRO A 227 -40.39 -24.60 10.38
N ASP A 228 -39.65 -25.57 9.85
CA ASP A 228 -39.69 -25.92 8.43
C ASP A 228 -41.02 -26.60 8.04
N ASN A 229 -41.62 -27.32 8.99
CA ASN A 229 -42.93 -27.95 8.82
C ASN A 229 -43.66 -28.11 10.15
N ILE A 230 -45.00 -28.08 10.13
CA ILE A 230 -45.87 -28.27 11.28
C ILE A 230 -46.88 -29.37 10.96
N ASN A 231 -46.81 -30.49 11.69
CA ASN A 231 -47.85 -31.51 11.67
C ASN A 231 -48.83 -31.23 12.82
N ARG A 232 -50.09 -30.91 12.49
CA ARG A 232 -51.13 -30.55 13.47
C ARG A 232 -52.25 -31.59 13.51
N THR A 233 -52.62 -32.01 14.71
CA THR A 233 -53.76 -32.90 14.97
C THR A 233 -54.67 -32.27 16.01
N GLU A 234 -55.94 -32.11 15.67
CA GLU A 234 -56.95 -31.50 16.54
C GLU A 234 -57.83 -32.58 17.17
N TYR A 235 -57.90 -32.59 18.49
CA TYR A 235 -58.77 -33.47 19.27
C TYR A 235 -59.90 -32.66 19.87
N SER A 236 -60.94 -33.33 20.37
CA SER A 236 -62.10 -32.68 20.98
C SER A 236 -61.79 -31.88 22.26
N PHE A 237 -60.60 -32.03 22.84
CA PHE A 237 -60.22 -31.39 24.11
C PHE A 237 -58.89 -30.62 24.08
N PHE A 238 -58.05 -30.82 23.07
CA PHE A 238 -56.74 -30.16 22.94
C PHE A 238 -56.23 -30.28 21.50
N ILE A 239 -55.24 -29.45 21.15
CA ILE A 239 -54.51 -29.51 19.89
C ILE A 239 -53.10 -30.05 20.14
N ARG A 240 -52.65 -30.99 19.31
CA ARG A 240 -51.27 -31.47 19.28
C ARG A 240 -50.57 -31.00 18.03
N GLU A 241 -49.36 -30.49 18.20
CA GLU A 241 -48.50 -30.10 17.11
C GLU A 241 -47.13 -30.73 17.23
N GLN A 242 -46.55 -31.09 16.09
CA GLN A 242 -45.15 -31.48 15.96
C GLN A 242 -44.49 -30.52 14.97
N TRP A 243 -43.57 -29.72 15.48
CA TRP A 243 -42.78 -28.78 14.71
C TRP A 243 -41.45 -29.42 14.31
N VAL A 244 -41.11 -29.36 13.03
CA VAL A 244 -39.94 -29.99 12.43
C VAL A 244 -38.87 -28.93 12.12
N TYR A 245 -37.63 -29.19 12.52
CA TYR A 245 -36.48 -28.33 12.23
C TYR A 245 -35.35 -29.12 11.54
N ASN A 246 -35.02 -28.72 10.31
CA ASN A 246 -34.00 -29.32 9.45
C ASN A 246 -32.59 -28.84 9.79
N ILE A 247 -32.45 -27.63 10.33
CA ILE A 247 -31.17 -27.02 10.73
C ILE A 247 -31.12 -26.87 12.26
N GLY A 248 -29.94 -27.01 12.86
CA GLY A 248 -29.76 -26.85 14.31
C GLY A 248 -29.94 -28.13 15.14
N LYS A 249 -29.87 -27.98 16.46
CA LYS A 249 -29.79 -29.07 17.46
C LYS A 249 -31.09 -29.86 17.62
N TYR A 250 -32.23 -29.21 17.41
CA TYR A 250 -33.54 -29.78 17.60
C TYR A 250 -34.02 -30.41 16.29
N HIS A 251 -34.61 -31.60 16.37
CA HIS A 251 -35.20 -32.28 15.23
C HIS A 251 -36.71 -32.13 15.22
N TYR A 252 -37.35 -32.39 16.37
CA TYR A 252 -38.78 -32.24 16.57
C TYR A 252 -39.08 -31.58 17.91
N VAL A 253 -40.07 -30.68 17.91
CA VAL A 253 -40.64 -30.07 19.12
C VAL A 253 -42.13 -30.40 19.15
N TYR A 254 -42.59 -31.03 20.23
CA TYR A 254 -43.99 -31.43 20.39
C TYR A 254 -44.69 -30.45 21.32
N LEU A 255 -45.83 -29.92 20.89
CA LEU A 255 -46.64 -28.98 21.64
C LEU A 255 -48.06 -29.52 21.86
N GLU A 256 -48.61 -29.24 23.04
CA GLU A 256 -50.02 -29.40 23.36
C GLU A 256 -50.59 -28.04 23.76
N ASP A 257 -51.63 -27.58 23.05
CA ASP A 257 -52.24 -26.25 23.24
C ASP A 257 -51.21 -25.10 23.30
N GLY A 258 -50.20 -25.17 22.43
CA GLY A 258 -49.15 -24.16 22.34
C GLY A 258 -48.06 -24.26 23.41
N ILE A 259 -48.01 -25.33 24.21
CA ILE A 259 -46.99 -25.56 25.24
C ILE A 259 -46.13 -26.78 24.90
N VAL A 260 -44.80 -26.63 24.97
CA VAL A 260 -43.84 -27.70 24.71
C VAL A 260 -43.98 -28.82 25.74
N THR A 261 -44.27 -30.04 25.27
CA THR A 261 -44.40 -31.24 26.11
C THR A 261 -43.26 -32.23 25.91
N ALA A 262 -42.63 -32.25 24.72
CA ALA A 262 -41.48 -33.09 24.44
C ALA A 262 -40.54 -32.47 23.39
N ILE A 263 -39.26 -32.84 23.48
CA ILE A 263 -38.21 -32.35 22.58
C ILE A 263 -37.37 -33.54 22.11
N GLN A 264 -37.15 -33.63 20.80
CA GLN A 264 -36.25 -34.60 20.20
C GLN A 264 -35.06 -33.89 19.55
N PHE A 265 -33.85 -34.30 19.94
CA PHE A 265 -32.60 -33.77 19.42
C PHE A 265 -32.13 -34.56 18.19
N LYS A 266 -31.34 -33.92 17.33
CA LYS A 266 -30.58 -34.64 16.30
C LYS A 266 -29.44 -35.42 16.95
N GLY A 267 -29.24 -36.65 16.47
CA GLY A 267 -28.08 -37.49 16.82
C GLY A 267 -26.83 -37.05 16.08
#